data_AF-A0A4P8HIA9-F1
#
_entry.id   AF-A0A4P8HIA9-F1
#
_cell.length_a   1.000
_cell.length_b   1.000
_cell.length_c   1.000
_cell.angle_alpha   90.00
_cell.angle_beta   90.00
_cell.angle_gamma   90.00
#
_symmetry.space_group_name_H-M   'P 1'
#
loop_
_entity.id
_entity.type
_entity.pdbx_description
1 polymer ?
#
loop_
_entity_poly.entity_id
_entity_poly.type
_entity_poly.pdbx_seq_one_letter_code
_entity_poly.pdbx_strand_id
1 'polypeptide(L)'
;MKTFSTPPASAADADIDGYVPDDFPVHDELLDLIDDDELPEGVLDYSVLDKQFHSAYLDRYRTCRDLAVRLSEQIRQSGQAPATSLLRSHILERYRISLASSGWTAPEEAYWVTHRVALLLGWDNPAMLVRKLAH
;
A
#
# COMPACT_ATOMS: atom_id res chain seq x y z
N MET A 1 -1.11 37.14 33.22
CA MET A 1 -1.80 36.82 31.95
C MET A 1 -0.74 36.31 30.98
N LYS A 2 -0.70 35.00 30.70
CA LYS A 2 0.27 34.39 29.78
C LYS A 2 -0.43 34.14 28.45
N THR A 3 -0.04 34.87 27.42
CA THR A 3 -0.46 34.62 26.03
C THR A 3 0.23 33.34 25.56
N PHE A 4 -0.54 32.30 25.30
CA PHE A 4 -0.07 31.14 24.55
C PHE A 4 0.03 31.57 23.09
N SER A 5 1.25 31.88 22.63
CA SER A 5 1.57 31.91 21.20
C SER A 5 1.46 30.48 20.68
N THR A 6 0.30 30.15 20.13
CA THR A 6 0.13 29.02 19.23
C THR A 6 1.15 29.16 18.09
N PRO A 7 2.06 28.20 17.87
CA PRO A 7 2.85 28.18 16.65
C PRO A 7 1.87 28.06 15.47
N PRO A 8 2.06 28.79 14.35
CA PRO A 8 1.25 28.54 13.17
C PRO A 8 1.40 27.06 12.80
N ALA A 9 0.26 26.41 12.57
CA ALA A 9 0.22 25.07 12.00
C ALA A 9 1.20 25.05 10.83
N SER A 10 2.27 24.28 11.02
CA SER A 10 3.32 24.13 10.03
C SER A 10 2.64 23.74 8.73
N ALA A 11 2.81 24.56 7.70
CA ALA A 11 2.42 24.31 6.32
C ALA A 11 3.27 23.17 5.71
N ALA A 12 3.38 22.07 6.44
CA ALA A 12 4.00 20.81 6.04
C ALA A 12 2.95 19.74 5.70
N ASP A 13 1.66 20.08 5.72
CA ASP A 13 0.63 19.43 4.89
C ASP A 13 0.74 19.91 3.42
N ALA A 14 1.99 20.09 2.95
CA ALA A 14 2.28 20.19 1.54
C ALA A 14 2.12 18.78 0.98
N ASP A 15 0.94 18.50 0.45
CA ASP A 15 0.79 17.76 -0.81
C ASP A 15 1.87 16.67 -1.02
N ILE A 16 1.89 15.69 -0.12
CA ILE A 16 2.62 14.44 -0.35
C ILE A 16 1.67 13.46 -1.08
N ASP A 17 0.79 13.97 -1.95
CA ASP A 17 -0.15 13.14 -2.72
C ASP A 17 0.54 12.43 -3.91
N GLY A 18 1.81 12.74 -4.17
CA GLY A 18 2.66 12.13 -5.20
C GLY A 18 3.72 11.15 -4.70
N TYR A 19 3.74 10.80 -3.41
CA TYR A 19 4.73 9.86 -2.88
C TYR A 19 4.19 8.44 -2.86
N VAL A 20 4.80 7.56 -3.66
CA VAL A 20 4.65 6.12 -3.54
C VAL A 20 5.81 5.60 -2.66
N PRO A 21 5.53 4.83 -1.59
CA PRO A 21 6.57 4.22 -0.76
C PRO A 21 7.49 3.30 -1.55
N ASP A 22 8.78 3.25 -1.17
CA ASP A 22 9.79 2.40 -1.82
C ASP A 22 9.47 0.89 -1.74
N ASP A 23 8.60 0.48 -0.83
CA ASP A 23 8.16 -0.91 -0.67
C ASP A 23 6.98 -1.31 -1.59
N PHE A 24 6.41 -0.38 -2.36
CA PHE A 24 5.32 -0.69 -3.29
C PHE A 24 5.89 -1.30 -4.59
N PRO A 25 5.43 -2.48 -5.02
CA PRO A 25 6.00 -3.15 -6.18
C PRO A 25 5.65 -2.41 -7.48
N VAL A 26 6.59 -2.43 -8.43
CA VAL A 26 6.33 -1.98 -9.80
C VAL A 26 5.59 -3.09 -10.54
N HIS A 27 4.51 -2.73 -11.21
CA HIS A 27 3.69 -3.68 -11.98
C HIS A 27 4.36 -3.99 -13.33
N ASP A 28 4.35 -5.25 -13.78
CA ASP A 28 5.00 -5.66 -15.03
C ASP A 28 4.47 -4.89 -16.25
N GLU A 29 3.16 -4.65 -16.34
CA GLU A 29 2.56 -3.80 -17.41
C GLU A 29 3.09 -2.35 -17.43
N LEU A 30 3.60 -1.85 -16.30
CA LEU A 30 4.26 -0.53 -16.25
C LEU A 30 5.73 -0.62 -16.68
N LEU A 31 6.38 -1.78 -16.49
CA LEU A 31 7.71 -2.05 -17.01
C LEU A 31 7.69 -2.20 -18.53
N ASP A 32 6.64 -2.81 -19.09
CA ASP A 32 6.44 -2.89 -20.55
C ASP A 32 6.35 -1.49 -21.21
N LEU A 33 5.83 -0.48 -20.49
CA LEU A 33 5.79 0.91 -20.97
C LEU A 33 7.19 1.55 -21.06
N ILE A 34 8.19 0.98 -20.37
CA ILE A 34 9.58 1.45 -20.35
C ILE A 34 10.45 0.63 -21.33
N ASP A 35 10.16 -0.66 -21.49
CA ASP A 35 10.94 -1.60 -22.32
C ASP A 35 10.56 -1.61 -23.82
N ASP A 36 9.55 -0.82 -24.25
CA ASP A 36 9.28 -0.59 -25.67
C ASP A 36 10.40 0.26 -26.32
N ASP A 37 11.54 -0.40 -26.63
CA ASP A 37 12.63 0.07 -27.50
C ASP A 37 12.15 0.32 -28.95
N GLU A 38 10.90 -0.02 -29.30
CA GLU A 38 10.20 0.45 -30.51
C GLU A 38 9.33 1.68 -30.19
N LEU A 39 9.98 2.78 -29.81
CA LEU A 39 9.32 4.08 -29.77
C LEU A 39 8.68 4.36 -31.14
N PRO A 40 7.34 4.57 -31.22
CA PRO A 40 6.72 4.94 -32.48
C PRO A 40 7.39 6.21 -33.02
N GLU A 41 7.74 6.22 -34.31
CA GLU A 41 8.40 7.36 -34.96
C GLU A 41 7.67 8.67 -34.60
N GLY A 42 8.25 9.46 -33.69
CA GLY A 42 7.68 10.73 -33.23
C GLY A 42 7.60 10.95 -31.71
N VAL A 43 7.87 9.95 -30.86
CA VAL A 43 7.94 10.15 -29.40
C VAL A 43 9.38 10.51 -29.00
N LEU A 44 9.71 11.80 -29.09
CA LEU A 44 11.04 12.33 -28.73
C LEU A 44 11.14 12.82 -27.27
N ASP A 45 10.13 12.57 -26.44
CA ASP A 45 10.07 13.16 -25.10
C ASP A 45 9.91 12.09 -24.00
N TYR A 46 11.04 11.55 -23.57
CA TYR A 46 11.16 10.70 -22.38
C TYR A 46 10.52 11.32 -21.13
N SER A 47 10.39 12.66 -21.05
CA SER A 47 9.74 13.32 -19.91
C SER A 47 8.22 13.17 -19.90
N VAL A 48 7.59 12.89 -21.05
CA VAL A 48 6.15 12.59 -21.14
C VAL A 48 5.90 11.14 -20.72
N LEU A 49 6.75 10.22 -21.14
CA LEU A 49 6.67 8.80 -20.76
C LEU A 49 6.86 8.63 -19.24
N ASP A 50 7.86 9.30 -18.68
CA ASP A 50 8.12 9.32 -17.23
C ASP A 50 6.93 9.85 -16.42
N LYS A 51 6.28 10.92 -16.90
CA LYS A 51 5.06 11.46 -16.26
C LYS A 51 3.88 10.49 -16.33
N GLN A 52 3.69 9.83 -17.48
CA GLN A 52 2.62 8.85 -17.65
C GLN A 52 2.83 7.64 -16.76
N PHE A 53 4.05 7.09 -16.74
CA PHE A 53 4.44 6.01 -15.84
C PHE A 53 4.21 6.40 -14.37
N HIS A 54 4.72 7.57 -13.95
CA HIS A 54 4.56 8.03 -12.57
C HIS A 54 3.08 8.20 -12.18
N SER A 55 2.25 8.74 -13.08
CA SER A 55 0.82 8.89 -12.84
C SER A 55 0.10 7.54 -12.71
N ALA A 56 0.40 6.58 -13.59
CA ALA A 56 -0.19 5.24 -13.55
C ALA A 56 0.25 4.47 -12.30
N TYR A 57 1.53 4.58 -11.93
CA TYR A 57 2.09 3.97 -10.72
C TYR A 57 1.45 4.56 -9.44
N LEU A 58 1.26 5.88 -9.40
CA LEU A 58 0.53 6.54 -8.31
C LEU A 58 -0.92 6.08 -8.20
N ASP A 59 -1.62 5.94 -9.31
CA ASP A 59 -3.01 5.49 -9.32
C ASP A 59 -3.14 4.03 -8.87
N ARG A 60 -2.20 3.15 -9.28
CA ARG A 60 -2.10 1.77 -8.75
C ARG A 60 -1.86 1.77 -7.25
N TYR A 61 -0.92 2.58 -6.77
CA TYR A 61 -0.64 2.73 -5.34
C TYR A 61 -1.86 3.18 -4.55
N ARG A 62 -2.53 4.25 -4.99
CA ARG A 62 -3.75 4.79 -4.33
C ARG A 62 -4.85 3.74 -4.26
N THR A 63 -5.04 3.03 -5.37
CA THR A 63 -6.02 1.96 -5.49
C THR A 63 -5.73 0.79 -4.53
N CYS A 64 -4.47 0.33 -4.45
CA CYS A 64 -4.05 -0.71 -3.51
C CYS A 64 -4.15 -0.25 -2.05
N ARG A 65 -3.79 1.01 -1.77
CA ARG A 65 -3.90 1.63 -0.44
C ARG A 65 -5.36 1.66 0.01
N ASP A 66 -6.26 2.15 -0.83
CA ASP A 66 -7.70 2.22 -0.53
C ASP A 66 -8.28 0.83 -0.29
N LEU A 67 -7.85 -0.16 -1.09
CA LEU A 67 -8.25 -1.54 -0.89
C LEU A 67 -7.80 -2.07 0.48
N ALA A 68 -6.55 -1.82 0.86
CA ALA A 68 -6.03 -2.21 2.17
C ALA A 68 -6.83 -1.57 3.32
N VAL A 69 -7.18 -0.28 3.19
CA VAL A 69 -8.01 0.43 4.17
C VAL A 69 -9.39 -0.22 4.28
N ARG A 70 -10.10 -0.40 3.16
CA ARG A 70 -11.45 -1.00 3.14
C ARG A 70 -11.47 -2.43 3.69
N LEU A 71 -10.48 -3.25 3.34
CA LEU A 71 -10.35 -4.61 3.87
C LEU A 71 -10.11 -4.58 5.39
N SER A 72 -9.27 -3.68 5.88
CA SER A 72 -9.02 -3.54 7.32
C SER A 72 -10.28 -3.10 8.08
N GLU A 73 -11.06 -2.17 7.52
CA GLU A 73 -12.32 -1.72 8.10
C GLU A 73 -13.37 -2.84 8.09
N GLN A 74 -13.48 -3.59 6.99
CA GLN A 74 -14.39 -4.72 6.89
C GLN A 74 -14.05 -5.81 7.93
N ILE A 75 -12.76 -6.11 8.12
CA ILE A 75 -12.31 -7.06 9.16
C ILE A 75 -12.68 -6.53 10.56
N ARG A 76 -12.45 -5.25 10.85
CA ARG A 76 -12.85 -4.63 12.13
C ARG A 76 -14.36 -4.68 12.36
N GLN A 77 -15.15 -4.33 11.35
CA GLN A 77 -16.62 -4.29 11.42
C GLN A 77 -17.24 -5.67 11.57
N SER A 78 -16.68 -6.69 10.91
CA SER A 78 -17.14 -8.07 11.06
C SER A 78 -16.92 -8.66 12.47
N GLY A 79 -16.15 -7.96 13.32
CA GLY A 79 -15.79 -8.44 14.66
C GLY A 79 -14.89 -9.69 14.63
N GLN A 80 -14.40 -10.10 13.46
CA GLN A 80 -13.59 -11.30 13.27
C GLN A 80 -12.10 -11.03 13.50
N ALA A 81 -11.74 -10.21 14.48
CA ALA A 81 -10.34 -10.04 14.87
C ALA A 81 -9.89 -11.30 15.63
N PRO A 82 -9.14 -12.23 15.03
CA PRO A 82 -8.85 -13.50 15.67
C PRO A 82 -7.89 -13.29 16.85
N ALA A 83 -8.07 -14.08 17.91
CA ALA A 83 -7.20 -14.01 19.08
C ALA A 83 -5.77 -14.52 18.78
N THR A 84 -5.63 -15.45 17.82
CA THR A 84 -4.36 -16.13 17.55
C THR A 84 -3.68 -15.62 16.30
N SER A 85 -2.34 -15.56 16.34
CA SER A 85 -1.51 -15.16 15.20
C SER A 85 -1.73 -16.07 13.99
N LEU A 86 -1.91 -17.38 14.21
CA LEU A 86 -2.09 -18.35 13.12
C LEU A 86 -3.38 -18.10 12.34
N LEU A 87 -4.50 -17.79 13.01
CA LEU A 87 -5.74 -17.44 12.30
C LEU A 87 -5.61 -16.12 11.54
N ARG A 88 -4.92 -15.13 12.10
CA ARG A 88 -4.65 -13.85 11.41
C ARG A 88 -3.89 -14.09 10.12
N SER A 89 -2.82 -14.88 10.17
CA SER A 89 -2.04 -15.26 8.99
C SER A 89 -2.89 -16.02 7.96
N HIS A 90 -3.74 -16.96 8.39
CA HIS A 90 -4.65 -17.68 7.48
C HIS A 90 -5.66 -16.77 6.78
N ILE A 91 -6.21 -15.78 7.49
CA ILE A 91 -7.13 -14.80 6.90
C ILE A 91 -6.41 -13.95 5.85
N LEU A 92 -5.24 -13.42 6.19
CA LEU A 92 -4.43 -12.64 5.27
C LEU A 92 -4.03 -13.46 4.03
N GLU A 93 -3.64 -14.72 4.22
CA GLU A 93 -3.31 -15.62 3.12
C GLU A 93 -4.51 -15.85 2.19
N ARG A 94 -5.70 -16.07 2.75
CA ARG A 94 -6.92 -16.23 1.96
C ARG A 94 -7.23 -14.98 1.13
N TYR A 95 -7.09 -13.79 1.72
CA TYR A 95 -7.24 -12.54 0.98
C TYR A 95 -6.18 -12.40 -0.10
N ARG A 96 -4.92 -12.73 0.18
CA ARG A 96 -3.83 -12.67 -0.81
C ARG A 96 -4.12 -13.56 -2.02
N ILE A 97 -4.50 -14.82 -1.78
CA ILE A 97 -4.87 -15.76 -2.84
C ILE A 97 -6.06 -15.23 -3.63
N SER A 98 -7.09 -14.72 -2.94
CA SER A 98 -8.28 -14.18 -3.60
C SER A 98 -7.95 -12.98 -4.49
N LEU A 99 -7.09 -12.07 -4.02
CA LEU A 99 -6.65 -10.90 -4.78
C LEU A 99 -5.82 -11.31 -6.00
N ALA A 100 -4.82 -12.19 -5.83
CA ALA A 100 -4.03 -12.70 -6.95
C ALA A 100 -4.89 -13.47 -7.97
N SER A 101 -5.85 -14.27 -7.51
CA SER A 101 -6.75 -15.03 -8.39
C SER A 101 -7.77 -14.17 -9.16
N SER A 102 -8.01 -12.93 -8.71
CA SER A 102 -8.92 -12.02 -9.38
C SER A 102 -8.38 -11.49 -10.71
N GLY A 103 -7.07 -11.61 -10.94
CA GLY A 103 -6.38 -11.06 -12.11
C GLY A 103 -6.30 -9.54 -12.13
N TRP A 104 -6.75 -8.85 -11.09
CA TRP A 104 -6.77 -7.39 -11.02
C TRP A 104 -5.51 -6.78 -10.37
N THR A 105 -4.82 -7.56 -9.53
CA THR A 105 -3.54 -7.21 -8.90
C THR A 105 -2.48 -8.25 -9.22
N ALA A 106 -1.25 -7.78 -9.46
CA ALA A 106 -0.09 -8.63 -9.50
C ALA A 106 0.11 -9.36 -8.15
N PRO A 107 0.75 -10.54 -8.12
CA PRO A 107 1.03 -11.26 -6.88
C PRO A 107 1.75 -10.41 -5.81
N GLU A 108 2.66 -9.54 -6.24
CA GLU A 108 3.45 -8.65 -5.42
C GLU A 108 2.57 -7.55 -4.80
N GLU A 109 1.64 -6.97 -5.56
CA GLU A 109 0.68 -6.00 -5.04
C GLU A 109 -0.29 -6.66 -4.06
N ALA A 110 -0.74 -7.88 -4.35
CA ALA A 110 -1.59 -8.64 -3.43
C ALA A 110 -0.86 -8.92 -2.10
N TYR A 111 0.44 -9.22 -2.15
CA TYR A 111 1.28 -9.31 -0.96
C TYR A 111 1.36 -7.96 -0.24
N TRP A 112 1.65 -6.87 -0.95
CA TRP A 112 1.74 -5.53 -0.37
C TRP A 112 0.44 -5.11 0.33
N VAL A 113 -0.71 -5.30 -0.32
CA VAL A 113 -2.04 -4.99 0.23
C VAL A 113 -2.28 -5.76 1.53
N THR A 114 -2.02 -7.07 1.53
CA THR A 114 -2.26 -7.90 2.73
C THR A 114 -1.29 -7.60 3.87
N HIS A 115 -0.03 -7.29 3.58
CA HIS A 115 0.92 -6.79 4.57
C HIS A 115 0.46 -5.45 5.15
N ARG A 116 -0.03 -4.53 4.32
CA ARG A 116 -0.57 -3.25 4.78
C ARG A 116 -1.82 -3.41 5.64
N VAL A 117 -2.70 -4.35 5.31
CA VAL A 117 -3.85 -4.73 6.14
C VAL A 117 -3.38 -5.22 7.51
N ALA A 118 -2.35 -6.08 7.56
CA ALA A 118 -1.79 -6.58 8.82
C ALA A 118 -1.27 -5.44 9.71
N LEU A 119 -0.57 -4.47 9.11
CA LEU A 119 -0.09 -3.26 9.79
C LEU A 119 -1.24 -2.40 10.32
N LEU A 120 -2.25 -2.11 9.48
CA LEU A 120 -3.42 -1.32 9.86
C LEU A 120 -4.24 -1.98 10.98
N LEU A 121 -4.29 -3.30 11.02
CA LEU A 121 -4.96 -4.07 12.08
C LEU A 121 -4.08 -4.28 13.33
N GLY A 122 -2.81 -3.86 13.30
CA GLY A 122 -1.86 -4.05 14.39
C GLY A 122 -1.47 -5.52 14.60
N TRP A 123 -1.62 -6.35 13.57
CA TRP A 123 -1.31 -7.78 13.61
C TRP A 123 0.18 -8.06 13.37
N ASP A 124 0.86 -7.17 12.67
CA ASP A 124 2.28 -7.26 12.33
C ASP A 124 3.21 -6.70 13.44
N ASN A 125 2.77 -6.75 14.70
CA ASN A 125 3.53 -6.15 15.80
C ASN A 125 4.50 -7.16 16.46
N PRO A 126 5.82 -7.04 16.25
CA PRO A 126 6.81 -7.86 16.96
C PRO A 126 6.79 -7.63 18.49
N ALA A 127 6.27 -6.50 18.98
CA ALA A 127 6.15 -6.24 20.41
C ALA A 127 5.15 -7.16 21.14
N MET A 128 4.22 -7.81 20.42
CA MET A 128 3.31 -8.81 20.97
C MET A 128 4.01 -10.17 21.21
N LEU A 129 5.13 -10.44 20.54
CA LEU A 129 5.96 -11.63 20.80
C LEU A 129 6.83 -11.44 22.05
N VAL A 130 7.31 -10.22 22.31
CA VAL A 130 8.20 -9.94 23.45
C VAL A 130 7.47 -10.05 24.80
N ARG A 131 6.17 -9.74 24.86
CA ARG A 131 5.38 -9.83 26.12
C ARG A 131 5.05 -11.26 26.56
N LYS A 132 5.24 -12.28 25.71
CA LYS A 132 5.01 -13.68 26.09
C LYS A 132 6.23 -14.40 26.70
N LEU A 133 7.37 -13.73 26.79
CA LEU A 133 8.60 -14.29 27.36
C LEU A 133 8.94 -13.73 28.76
N ALA A 134 8.02 -13.00 29.40
CA ALA A 134 8.23 -12.35 30.70
C ALA A 134 7.30 -12.83 31.82
N HIS A 135 6.66 -14.01 31.69
CA HIS A 135 5.90 -14.65 32.75
C HIS A 135 6.27 -16.12 32.90
#